data_AF-A0A087DI65-F1
#
_entry.id   AF-A0A087DI65-F1
#
_cell.length_a   1.000
_cell.length_b   1.000
_cell.length_c   1.000
_cell.angle_alpha   90.00
_cell.angle_beta   90.00
_cell.angle_gamma   90.00
#
_symmetry.space_group_name_H-M   'P 1'
#
loop_
_entity.id
_entity.type
_entity.pdbx_description
1 polymer ?
#
loop_
_entity_poly.entity_id
_entity_poly.type
_entity_poly.pdbx_seq_one_letter_code
_entity_poly.pdbx_strand_id
1 'polypeptide(L)'
;MPRSEFYWQAANTVNFGNEAEASRPLLCRPDRTRDGRVTLILRDADHASNSIQRHLTDQQALWFAYLIQTRTNGIVTTDSGHRLAVSVYRHEIVLRFLDGYEGHIPLSYSEAGVLADWLISMANKQYVEVA
;
A
#
# COMPACT_ATOMS: atom_id res chain seq x y z
N MET A 1 4.37 10.02 -19.87
CA MET A 1 5.31 8.97 -19.45
C MET A 1 5.84 8.26 -20.69
N PRO A 2 7.16 8.10 -20.85
CA PRO A 2 7.76 7.23 -21.87
C PRO A 2 7.24 5.79 -21.72
N ARG A 3 7.21 5.01 -22.81
CA ARG A 3 6.70 3.62 -22.79
C ARG A 3 7.44 2.73 -21.80
N SER A 4 8.75 2.89 -21.64
CA SER A 4 9.57 2.12 -20.69
C SER A 4 9.16 2.37 -19.24
N GLU A 5 8.84 3.62 -18.88
CA GLU A 5 8.39 3.97 -17.53
C GLU A 5 7.02 3.36 -17.22
N PHE A 6 6.12 3.31 -18.20
CA PHE A 6 4.82 2.66 -18.05
C PHE A 6 4.96 1.16 -17.76
N TYR A 7 5.78 0.45 -18.54
CA TYR A 7 6.01 -0.98 -18.33
C TYR A 7 6.70 -1.27 -16.99
N TRP A 8 7.68 -0.45 -16.62
CA TRP A 8 8.34 -0.55 -15.33
C TRP A 8 7.37 -0.37 -14.17
N GLN A 9 6.49 0.65 -14.23
CA GLN A 9 5.53 0.88 -13.16
C GLN A 9 4.52 -0.26 -13.06
N ALA A 10 4.03 -0.78 -14.19
CA ALA A 10 3.13 -1.92 -14.21
C ALA A 10 3.77 -3.18 -13.59
N ALA A 11 5.04 -3.45 -13.89
CA ALA A 11 5.77 -4.62 -13.35
C ALA A 11 6.01 -4.55 -11.84
N ASN A 12 6.03 -3.34 -11.25
CA ASN A 12 6.32 -3.11 -9.84
C ASN A 12 5.08 -2.73 -9.02
N THR A 13 3.89 -2.82 -9.59
CA THR A 13 2.63 -2.47 -8.94
C THR A 13 1.87 -3.73 -8.52
N VAL A 14 1.27 -3.72 -7.34
CA VAL A 14 0.31 -4.75 -6.90
C VAL A 14 -1.04 -4.10 -6.60
N ASN A 15 -2.12 -4.86 -6.78
CA ASN A 15 -3.49 -4.39 -6.58
C ASN A 15 -4.30 -5.42 -5.82
N PHE A 16 -5.14 -4.96 -4.89
CA PHE A 16 -5.99 -5.80 -4.05
C PHE A 16 -7.44 -5.36 -4.20
N GLY A 17 -8.35 -6.33 -4.35
CA GLY A 17 -9.78 -6.08 -4.29
C GLY A 17 -10.19 -5.67 -2.88
N ASN A 18 -11.28 -4.92 -2.76
CA ASN A 18 -11.84 -4.55 -1.47
C ASN A 18 -13.27 -5.10 -1.38
N GLU A 19 -13.45 -6.22 -0.70
CA GLU A 19 -14.77 -6.84 -0.60
C GLU A 19 -15.72 -6.05 0.32
N ALA A 20 -15.20 -5.26 1.27
CA ALA A 20 -16.01 -4.41 2.12
C ALA A 20 -16.55 -3.17 1.38
N GLU A 21 -15.77 -2.63 0.44
CA GLU A 21 -16.12 -1.49 -0.40
C GLU A 21 -15.65 -1.75 -1.84
N ALA A 22 -16.45 -2.44 -2.65
CA ALA A 22 -16.06 -2.94 -3.98
C ALA A 22 -15.53 -1.87 -4.95
N SER A 23 -15.98 -0.62 -4.82
CA SER A 23 -15.50 0.51 -5.62
C SER A 23 -14.13 1.04 -5.16
N ARG A 24 -13.55 0.48 -4.09
CA ARG A 24 -12.33 0.98 -3.44
C ARG A 24 -11.18 -0.03 -3.30
N PRO A 25 -10.66 -0.55 -4.41
CA PRO A 25 -9.48 -1.42 -4.38
C PRO A 25 -8.23 -0.66 -3.93
N LEU A 26 -7.29 -1.38 -3.31
CA LEU A 26 -5.99 -0.85 -2.92
C LEU A 26 -4.97 -1.06 -4.04
N LEU A 27 -4.45 0.04 -4.58
CA LEU A 27 -3.35 0.06 -5.53
C LEU A 27 -2.05 0.44 -4.82
N CYS A 28 -1.04 -0.41 -4.91
CA CYS A 28 0.28 -0.18 -4.31
C CYS A 28 1.32 -0.06 -5.42
N ARG A 29 2.08 1.03 -5.44
CA ARG A 29 3.11 1.27 -6.45
C ARG A 29 4.32 2.00 -5.88
N PRO A 30 5.53 1.79 -6.42
CA PRO A 30 6.65 2.65 -6.14
C PRO A 30 6.46 4.01 -6.84
N ASP A 31 7.04 5.06 -6.25
CA ASP A 31 7.07 6.41 -6.79
C ASP A 31 8.52 6.90 -6.92
N ARG A 32 9.11 6.71 -8.12
CA ARG A 32 10.46 7.16 -8.45
C ARG A 32 10.59 8.70 -8.41
N THR A 33 9.50 9.46 -8.53
CA THR A 33 9.55 10.93 -8.49
C THR A 33 9.72 11.47 -7.08
N ARG A 34 9.48 10.64 -6.06
CA ARG A 34 9.60 10.98 -4.65
C ARG A 34 10.66 10.13 -3.95
N ASP A 35 11.85 10.06 -4.55
CA ASP A 35 12.99 9.31 -4.01
C ASP A 35 12.70 7.80 -3.79
N GLY A 36 11.85 7.22 -4.65
CA GLY A 36 11.52 5.79 -4.59
C GLY A 36 10.50 5.41 -3.52
N ARG A 37 9.76 6.37 -2.96
CA ARG A 37 8.75 6.09 -1.93
C ARG A 37 7.74 5.04 -2.34
N VAL A 38 7.31 4.27 -1.35
CA VAL A 38 6.19 3.34 -1.50
C VAL A 38 4.89 4.10 -1.35
N THR A 39 4.02 4.04 -2.36
CA THR A 39 2.73 4.71 -2.35
C THR A 39 1.59 3.71 -2.30
N LEU A 40 0.75 3.85 -1.27
CA LEU A 40 -0.49 3.11 -1.10
C LEU A 40 -1.65 4.02 -1.49
N ILE A 41 -2.52 3.54 -2.39
CA ILE A 41 -3.65 4.31 -2.92
C ILE A 41 -4.91 3.48 -2.70
N LEU A 42 -5.72 3.83 -1.72
CA LEU A 42 -7.08 3.31 -1.62
C LEU A 42 -7.92 4.08 -2.65
N ARG A 43 -8.18 3.45 -3.80
CA ARG A 43 -8.83 4.12 -4.92
C ARG A 43 -10.30 4.38 -4.62
N ASP A 44 -10.88 5.31 -5.35
CA ASP A 44 -12.32 5.43 -5.50
C ASP A 44 -12.60 5.37 -7.02
N ALA A 45 -13.10 4.22 -7.47
CA ALA A 45 -13.27 3.92 -8.89
C ALA A 45 -14.32 4.81 -9.56
N ASP A 46 -15.30 5.28 -8.78
CA ASP A 46 -16.38 6.13 -9.27
C ASP A 46 -15.97 7.62 -9.25
N HIS A 47 -15.15 8.02 -8.28
CA HIS A 47 -14.70 9.40 -8.10
C HIS A 47 -13.23 9.48 -7.75
N ALA A 48 -12.35 9.46 -8.77
CA ALA A 48 -10.90 9.40 -8.58
C ALA A 48 -10.32 10.45 -7.61
N SER A 49 -10.92 11.65 -7.53
CA SER A 49 -10.52 12.72 -6.59
C SER A 49 -10.68 12.35 -5.11
N ASN A 50 -11.50 11.34 -4.80
CA ASN A 50 -11.75 10.85 -3.44
C ASN A 50 -10.78 9.73 -3.03
N SER A 51 -9.86 9.32 -3.92
CA SER A 51 -8.87 8.30 -3.61
C SER A 51 -7.93 8.78 -2.50
N ILE A 52 -7.66 7.91 -1.52
CA ILE A 52 -6.79 8.22 -0.40
C ILE A 52 -5.38 7.73 -0.70
N GLN A 53 -4.39 8.63 -0.63
CA GLN A 53 -2.99 8.28 -0.86
C GLN A 53 -2.16 8.39 0.42
N ARG A 54 -1.27 7.44 0.62
CA ARG A 54 -0.26 7.45 1.69
C ARG A 54 1.08 7.12 1.09
N HIS A 55 2.05 7.97 1.37
CA HIS A 55 3.43 7.79 0.92
C HIS A 55 4.26 7.40 2.12
N LEU A 56 4.98 6.30 1.99
CA LEU A 56 5.83 5.74 3.01
C LEU A 56 7.28 5.92 2.57
N THR A 57 8.12 6.37 3.48
CA THR A 57 9.56 6.20 3.36
C THR A 57 9.91 4.70 3.41
N ASP A 58 11.12 4.34 3.00
CA ASP A 58 11.61 2.96 3.05
C ASP A 58 11.46 2.37 4.47
N GLN A 59 11.84 3.12 5.50
CA GLN A 59 11.73 2.69 6.89
C GLN A 59 10.27 2.54 7.35
N GLN A 60 9.38 3.44 6.94
CA GLN A 60 7.95 3.34 7.27
C GLN A 60 7.30 2.14 6.58
N ALA A 61 7.68 1.86 5.33
CA ALA A 61 7.20 0.71 4.57
C ALA A 61 7.67 -0.61 5.20
N LEU A 62 8.94 -0.70 5.61
CA LEU A 62 9.48 -1.86 6.33
C LEU A 62 8.77 -2.08 7.67
N TRP A 63 8.53 -1.01 8.42
CA TRP A 63 7.81 -1.11 9.70
C TRP A 63 6.35 -1.54 9.50
N PHE A 64 5.68 -1.02 8.47
CA PHE A 64 4.31 -1.41 8.13
C PHE A 64 4.25 -2.89 7.71
N ALA A 65 5.20 -3.34 6.89
CA ALA A 65 5.32 -4.75 6.51
C ALA A 65 5.56 -5.66 7.73
N TYR A 66 6.42 -5.24 8.67
CA TYR A 66 6.67 -5.96 9.91
C TYR A 66 5.39 -6.16 10.73
N LEU A 67 4.57 -5.11 10.89
CA LEU A 67 3.29 -5.22 11.60
C LEU A 67 2.35 -6.24 10.93
N ILE A 68 2.32 -6.25 9.60
CA ILE A 68 1.51 -7.19 8.82
C ILE A 68 2.02 -8.63 8.99
N GLN A 69 3.32 -8.88 8.76
CA GLN A 69 3.92 -10.22 8.83
C GLN A 69 3.84 -10.82 10.24
N THR A 70 4.09 -10.01 11.26
CA THR A 70 4.02 -10.45 12.66
C THR A 70 2.59 -10.49 13.19
N ARG A 71 1.59 -10.07 12.39
CA ARG A 71 0.18 -10.00 12.78
C ARG A 71 0.02 -9.22 14.07
N THR A 72 0.66 -8.05 14.11
CA THR A 72 0.65 -7.16 15.26
C THR A 72 -0.23 -5.95 14.98
N ASN A 73 -1.16 -5.65 15.89
CA ASN A 73 -1.90 -4.39 15.83
C ASN A 73 -0.95 -3.21 15.98
N GLY A 74 -1.05 -2.20 15.12
CA GLY A 74 -0.14 -1.06 15.19
C GLY A 74 -0.52 0.07 14.27
N ILE A 75 0.15 1.21 14.45
CA ILE A 75 -0.02 2.41 13.65
C ILE A 75 1.33 2.85 13.11
N VAL A 76 1.36 3.25 11.85
CA VAL A 76 2.49 3.92 11.19
C VAL A 76 2.04 5.32 10.83
N THR A 77 2.78 6.32 11.29
CA THR A 77 2.57 7.72 10.91
C THR A 77 3.51 8.06 9.76
N THR A 78 2.95 8.51 8.64
CA THR A 78 3.71 9.01 7.49
C THR A 78 4.45 10.30 7.87
N ASP A 79 5.46 10.68 7.11
CA ASP A 79 6.20 11.93 7.35
C ASP A 79 5.33 13.18 7.19
N SER A 80 4.31 13.12 6.34
CA SER A 80 3.27 14.15 6.22
C SER A 80 2.26 14.14 7.37
N GLY A 81 2.42 13.25 8.36
CA GLY A 81 1.59 13.19 9.57
C GLY A 81 0.31 12.37 9.46
N HIS A 82 0.03 11.73 8.32
CA HIS A 82 -1.15 10.87 8.20
C HIS A 82 -0.90 9.50 8.81
N ARG A 83 -1.93 8.87 9.38
CA ARG A 83 -1.80 7.56 10.01
C ARG A 83 -2.35 6.43 9.15
N LEU A 84 -1.66 5.30 9.20
CA LEU A 84 -2.05 4.01 8.65
C LEU A 84 -2.05 2.98 9.77
N ALA A 85 -3.18 2.32 9.99
CA ALA A 85 -3.30 1.30 11.02
C ALA A 85 -3.37 -0.11 10.43
N VAL A 86 -2.77 -1.05 11.14
CA VAL A 86 -2.93 -2.50 10.96
C VAL A 86 -3.79 -3.01 12.11
N SER A 87 -4.95 -3.58 11.78
CA SER A 87 -5.85 -4.23 12.73
C SER A 87 -5.97 -5.71 12.38
N VAL A 88 -5.66 -6.57 13.33
CA VAL A 88 -5.55 -8.01 13.14
C VAL A 88 -6.77 -8.70 13.69
N TYR A 89 -7.44 -9.45 12.83
CA TYR A 89 -8.61 -10.26 13.16
C TYR A 89 -8.30 -11.74 12.97
N ARG A 90 -9.23 -12.61 13.36
CA ARG A 90 -9.03 -14.06 13.38
C ARG A 90 -8.66 -14.67 12.01
N HIS A 91 -9.15 -14.09 10.92
CA HIS A 91 -8.96 -14.62 9.56
C HIS A 91 -8.48 -13.58 8.54
N GLU A 92 -8.27 -12.34 8.96
CA GLU A 92 -7.96 -11.21 8.08
C GLU A 92 -7.12 -10.16 8.80
N ILE A 93 -6.50 -9.29 8.00
CA ILE A 93 -5.87 -8.05 8.46
C ILE A 93 -6.60 -6.90 7.78
N VAL A 94 -7.10 -5.97 8.58
CA VAL A 94 -7.73 -4.75 8.07
C VAL A 94 -6.73 -3.61 8.13
N LEU A 95 -6.45 -3.02 6.97
CA LEU A 95 -5.66 -1.80 6.86
C LEU A 95 -6.60 -0.60 6.91
N ARG A 96 -6.30 0.39 7.75
CA ARG A 96 -7.11 1.61 7.87
C ARG A 96 -6.30 2.85 7.53
N PHE A 97 -6.84 3.64 6.62
CA PHE A 97 -6.35 4.95 6.25
C PHE A 97 -7.05 5.97 7.15
N LEU A 98 -6.29 6.50 8.11
CA LEU A 98 -6.81 7.42 9.12
C LEU A 98 -6.43 8.86 8.75
N ASP A 99 -7.11 9.82 9.37
CA ASP A 99 -6.90 11.27 9.21
C ASP A 99 -7.37 11.82 7.86
N GLY A 100 -8.51 12.52 7.89
CA GLY A 100 -9.19 13.09 6.73
C GLY A 100 -10.37 12.24 6.28
N TYR A 101 -10.47 11.98 4.98
CA TYR A 101 -11.42 11.01 4.46
C TYR A 101 -10.91 9.61 4.83
N GLU A 102 -11.58 8.95 5.78
CA GLU A 102 -11.18 7.64 6.26
C GLU A 102 -11.65 6.54 5.33
N GLY A 103 -10.86 5.47 5.25
CA GLY A 103 -11.17 4.31 4.45
C GLY A 103 -10.43 3.08 4.96
N HIS A 104 -10.91 1.91 4.59
CA HIS A 104 -10.29 0.67 5.02
C HIS A 104 -10.39 -0.40 3.94
N ILE A 105 -9.52 -1.39 4.07
CA ILE A 105 -9.53 -2.57 3.23
C ILE A 105 -9.23 -3.79 4.11
N PRO A 106 -10.13 -4.79 4.16
CA PRO A 106 -9.81 -6.11 4.68
C PRO A 106 -8.97 -6.86 3.66
N LEU A 107 -7.92 -7.54 4.12
CA LEU A 107 -7.10 -8.45 3.35
C LEU A 107 -7.11 -9.82 4.03
N SER A 108 -7.28 -10.88 3.25
CA SER A 108 -6.97 -12.23 3.74
C SER A 108 -5.50 -12.30 4.17
N TYR A 109 -5.14 -13.28 5.01
CA TYR A 109 -3.73 -13.45 5.38
C TYR A 109 -2.80 -13.71 4.19
N SER A 110 -3.31 -14.33 3.12
CA SER A 110 -2.54 -14.55 1.89
C SER A 110 -2.25 -13.22 1.20
N GLU A 111 -3.26 -12.38 1.00
CA GLU A 111 -3.11 -11.08 0.37
C GLU A 111 -2.25 -10.13 1.21
N ALA A 112 -2.43 -10.15 2.53
CA ALA A 112 -1.61 -9.38 3.46
C ALA A 112 -0.13 -9.81 3.40
N GLY A 113 0.15 -11.11 3.25
CA GLY A 113 1.50 -11.62 3.01
C GLY A 113 2.11 -11.07 1.72
N VAL A 114 1.36 -11.13 0.61
CA VAL A 114 1.78 -10.55 -0.68
C VAL A 114 2.08 -9.06 -0.55
N LEU A 115 1.22 -8.30 0.15
CA LEU A 115 1.46 -6.88 0.38
C LEU A 115 2.74 -6.64 1.19
N ALA A 116 2.96 -7.40 2.26
CA ALA A 116 4.13 -7.22 3.11
C ALA A 116 5.44 -7.54 2.39
N ASP A 117 5.48 -8.62 1.62
CA ASP A 117 6.65 -9.00 0.83
C ASP A 117 6.94 -7.95 -0.26
N TRP A 118 5.89 -7.44 -0.89
CA TRP A 118 6.02 -6.34 -1.85
C TRP A 118 6.54 -5.05 -1.18
N LEU A 119 6.01 -4.67 -0.01
CA LEU A 119 6.47 -3.50 0.76
C LEU A 119 7.97 -3.60 1.08
N ILE A 120 8.43 -4.77 1.52
CA ILE A 120 9.84 -5.04 1.82
C ILE A 120 10.69 -4.91 0.56
N SER A 121 10.25 -5.50 -0.55
CA SER A 121 10.98 -5.47 -1.81
C SER A 121 11.14 -4.03 -2.32
N MET A 122 10.06 -3.25 -2.31
CA MET A 122 10.09 -1.85 -2.79
C MET A 122 10.92 -0.96 -1.88
N ALA A 123 10.80 -1.09 -0.55
CA ALA A 123 11.61 -0.34 0.40
C ALA A 123 13.11 -0.65 0.27
N ASN A 124 13.46 -1.89 -0.08
CA ASN A 124 14.84 -2.30 -0.37
C ASN A 124 15.26 -2.01 -1.81
N LYS A 125 14.43 -1.32 -2.60
CA LYS A 125 14.69 -0.93 -3.99
C LYS A 125 14.95 -2.14 -4.91
N GLN A 126 14.36 -3.28 -4.57
CA GLN A 126 14.41 -4.53 -5.33
C GLN A 126 13.33 -4.51 -6.42
N TYR A 127 13.50 -3.61 -7.38
CA TYR A 127 12.57 -3.43 -8.47
C TYR A 127 12.75 -4.50 -9.56
N VAL A 128 11.65 -4.86 -10.21
CA VAL A 128 11.69 -5.55 -11.49
C VAL A 128 12.12 -4.54 -12.55
N GLU A 129 13.31 -4.74 -13.12
CA GLU A 129 13.78 -3.98 -14.26
C GLU A 129 13.22 -4.57 -15.57
N VAL A 130 12.79 -3.70 -16.48
CA VAL A 130 12.17 -4.08 -17.74
C VAL A 130 13.01 -3.48 -18.86
N ALA A 131 13.48 -4.32 -19.78
CA ALA A 131 14.37 -3.96 -20.89
C ALA A 131 13.66 -3.20 -22.02
#